data_AF-A0A2R4VXK7-F1
#
_entry.id   AF-A0A2R4VXK7-F1
#
_cell.length_a   1.000
_cell.length_b   1.000
_cell.length_c   1.000
_cell.angle_alpha   90.00
_cell.angle_beta   90.00
_cell.angle_gamma   90.00
#
_symmetry.space_group_name_H-M   'P 1'
#
loop_
_entity.id
_entity.type
_entity.pdbx_description
1 polymer ?
#
loop_
_entity_poly.entity_id
_entity_poly.type
_entity_poly.pdbx_seq_one_letter_code
_entity_poly.pdbx_strand_id
1 'polypeptide(L)'
;MYAAVAGSLLIATSAGAAEPRLMAALGNTVLTMTDIGPKHTQVSVNDKPVFEDKESEMLSFVGAYSLKERWIALFQADTGAKDCPTRFRILEVGGPQPVVSYPFGSCSDAAQVTIDNDMLTVSMPQPAGGGDAAWTYRNGKIGRTK
;
A
#
# COMPACT_ATOMS: atom_id res chain seq x y z
N MET A 1 -6.40 48.63 44.17
CA MET A 1 -5.81 47.32 43.80
C MET A 1 -6.92 46.42 43.31
N TYR A 2 -6.58 45.44 42.46
CA TYR A 2 -7.42 44.45 41.74
C TYR A 2 -7.81 44.81 40.30
N ALA A 3 -6.90 44.48 39.39
CA ALA A 3 -7.20 44.22 37.99
C ALA A 3 -7.39 42.69 37.84
N ALA A 4 -8.55 42.26 37.31
CA ALA A 4 -8.78 40.89 36.94
C ALA A 4 -8.27 40.66 35.51
N VAL A 5 -7.24 39.81 35.36
CA VAL A 5 -6.75 39.37 34.05
C VAL A 5 -7.53 38.13 33.65
N ALA A 6 -8.43 38.28 32.67
CA ALA A 6 -9.09 37.15 32.02
C ALA A 6 -8.07 36.44 31.10
N GLY A 7 -7.52 35.33 31.60
CA GLY A 7 -6.68 34.45 30.79
C GLY A 7 -7.56 33.49 29.98
N SER A 8 -7.65 33.72 28.68
CA SER A 8 -8.27 32.79 27.75
C SER A 8 -7.41 31.52 27.64
N LEU A 9 -7.90 30.39 28.17
CA LEU A 9 -7.35 29.08 27.88
C LEU A 9 -7.62 28.77 26.40
N LEU A 10 -6.57 28.82 25.57
CA LEU A 10 -6.58 28.19 24.26
C LEU A 10 -6.47 26.69 24.50
N ILE A 11 -7.61 25.99 24.43
CA ILE A 11 -7.63 24.53 24.29
C ILE A 11 -7.11 24.25 22.89
N ALA A 12 -5.81 23.97 22.77
CA ALA A 12 -5.25 23.38 21.57
C ALA A 12 -5.86 21.98 21.46
N THR A 13 -6.87 21.84 20.60
CA THR A 13 -7.28 20.53 20.11
C THR A 13 -6.11 19.96 19.31
N SER A 14 -5.29 19.15 19.97
CA SER A 14 -4.39 18.25 19.26
C SER A 14 -5.29 17.35 18.40
N ALA A 15 -5.39 17.65 17.12
CA ALA A 15 -5.85 16.67 16.15
C ALA A 15 -4.91 15.48 16.32
N GLY A 16 -5.38 14.42 16.99
CA GLY A 16 -4.59 13.22 17.19
C GLY A 16 -4.15 12.73 15.83
N ALA A 17 -2.83 12.67 15.60
CA ALA A 17 -2.31 12.07 14.40
C ALA A 17 -2.90 10.66 14.31
N ALA A 18 -3.55 10.34 13.19
CA ALA A 18 -4.14 9.03 13.01
C ALA A 18 -3.05 7.96 13.20
N GLU A 19 -3.29 7.00 14.09
CA GLU A 19 -2.31 5.95 14.39
C GLU A 19 -2.18 5.01 13.18
N PRO A 20 -0.96 4.56 12.84
CA PRO A 20 -0.80 3.55 11.81
C PRO A 20 -1.51 2.27 12.20
N ARG A 21 -2.38 1.76 11.32
CA ARG A 21 -2.97 0.43 11.49
C ARG A 21 -2.02 -0.70 11.14
N LEU A 22 -0.94 -0.38 10.40
CA LEU A 22 0.13 -1.30 10.10
C LEU A 22 1.47 -0.56 10.09
N MET A 23 2.47 -1.20 10.69
CA MET A 23 3.87 -0.81 10.61
C MET A 23 4.69 -2.06 10.30
N ALA A 24 5.55 -1.98 9.29
CA ALA A 24 6.44 -3.07 8.90
C ALA A 24 7.87 -2.55 8.72
N ALA A 25 8.83 -3.21 9.34
CA ALA A 25 10.25 -2.94 9.14
C ALA A 25 10.78 -3.78 7.96
N LEU A 26 11.22 -3.11 6.90
CA LEU A 26 11.78 -3.68 5.67
C LEU A 26 13.26 -3.31 5.61
N GLY A 27 14.09 -4.07 6.32
CA GLY A 27 15.48 -3.69 6.59
C GLY A 27 15.54 -2.38 7.40
N ASN A 28 16.21 -1.36 6.85
CA ASN A 28 16.34 -0.04 7.48
C ASN A 28 15.17 0.91 7.14
N THR A 29 14.14 0.40 6.46
CA THR A 29 13.00 1.18 6.00
C THR A 29 11.76 0.80 6.79
N VAL A 30 11.02 1.78 7.29
CA VAL A 30 9.73 1.58 7.95
C VAL A 30 8.62 1.91 6.98
N LEU A 31 7.76 0.94 6.70
CA LEU A 31 6.54 1.13 5.93
C LEU A 31 5.37 1.25 6.91
N THR A 32 4.55 2.28 6.74
CA THR A 32 3.35 2.48 7.55
C THR A 32 2.12 2.60 6.67
N MET A 33 0.99 2.10 7.16
CA MET A 33 -0.33 2.32 6.58
C MET A 33 -1.21 2.97 7.64
N THR A 34 -1.76 4.13 7.32
CA THR A 34 -2.60 4.92 8.23
C THR A 34 -3.91 5.22 7.54
N ASP A 35 -5.03 4.94 8.19
CA ASP A 35 -6.33 5.37 7.70
C ASP A 35 -6.54 6.83 8.12
N ILE A 36 -6.44 7.72 7.15
CA ILE A 36 -6.52 9.18 7.36
C ILE A 36 -7.90 9.76 7.05
N GLY A 37 -8.85 8.89 6.70
CA GLY A 37 -10.25 9.21 6.49
C GLY A 37 -11.04 7.97 6.05
N PRO A 38 -12.37 8.09 5.89
CA PRO A 38 -13.19 7.02 5.34
C PRO A 38 -12.71 6.63 3.95
N LYS A 39 -12.40 5.35 3.73
CA LYS A 39 -11.89 4.81 2.45
C LYS A 39 -10.61 5.52 1.96
N HIS A 40 -9.81 6.03 2.90
CA HIS A 40 -8.61 6.79 2.59
C HIS A 40 -7.45 6.27 3.43
N THR A 41 -6.64 5.41 2.84
CA THR A 41 -5.40 4.91 3.45
C THR A 41 -4.20 5.66 2.85
N GLN A 42 -3.36 6.22 3.71
CA GLN A 42 -2.04 6.71 3.34
C GLN A 42 -0.98 5.64 3.60
N VAL A 43 -0.10 5.43 2.63
CA VAL A 43 1.11 4.62 2.78
C VAL A 43 2.31 5.55 2.87
N SER A 44 3.10 5.41 3.93
CA SER A 44 4.32 6.17 4.12
C SER A 44 5.54 5.25 4.21
N VAL A 45 6.70 5.79 3.83
CA VAL A 45 8.00 5.17 3.93
C VAL A 45 8.91 6.11 4.72
N ASN A 46 9.39 5.67 5.89
CA ASN A 46 10.15 6.50 6.83
C ASN A 46 9.43 7.84 7.11
N ASP A 47 8.15 7.74 7.49
CA ASP A 47 7.22 8.85 7.77
C ASP A 47 6.93 9.80 6.61
N LYS A 48 7.46 9.55 5.41
CA LYS A 48 7.16 10.31 4.20
C LYS A 48 6.04 9.62 3.42
N PRO A 49 4.91 10.30 3.15
CA PRO A 49 3.87 9.74 2.28
C PRO A 49 4.42 9.42 0.90
N VAL A 50 4.14 8.21 0.41
CA VAL A 50 4.56 7.75 -0.92
C VAL A 50 3.37 7.47 -1.84
N PHE A 51 2.22 7.10 -1.26
CA PHE A 51 1.00 6.80 -1.99
C PHE A 51 -0.21 6.92 -1.07
N GLU A 52 -1.34 7.34 -1.65
CA GLU A 52 -2.63 7.36 -0.99
C GLU A 52 -3.63 6.56 -1.82
N ASP A 53 -4.35 5.66 -1.17
CA ASP A 53 -5.48 4.95 -1.75
C ASP A 53 -6.79 5.60 -1.30
N LYS A 54 -7.54 6.14 -2.26
CA LYS A 54 -8.84 6.82 -2.07
C LYS A 54 -9.99 6.12 -2.81
N GLU A 55 -9.65 5.10 -3.60
CA GLU A 55 -10.56 4.43 -4.51
C GLU A 55 -11.09 3.12 -3.94
N SER A 56 -10.43 2.57 -2.92
CA SER A 56 -10.76 1.27 -2.35
C SER A 56 -11.52 1.40 -1.04
N GLU A 57 -12.45 0.48 -0.80
CA GLU A 57 -13.07 0.29 0.51
C GLU A 57 -12.01 -0.12 1.54
N MET A 58 -11.04 -0.93 1.11
CA MET A 58 -9.95 -1.38 1.97
C MET A 58 -8.67 -1.64 1.17
N LEU A 59 -7.54 -1.12 1.67
CA LEU A 59 -6.21 -1.49 1.23
C LEU A 59 -5.56 -2.46 2.23
N SER A 60 -5.12 -3.62 1.80
CA SER A 60 -4.50 -4.64 2.67
C SER A 60 -3.04 -4.83 2.31
N PHE A 61 -2.18 -4.98 3.31
CA PHE A 61 -0.80 -5.43 3.11
C PHE A 61 -0.81 -6.95 2.97
N VAL A 62 -0.42 -7.44 1.78
CA VAL A 62 -0.38 -8.88 1.49
C VAL A 62 0.93 -9.48 1.99
N GLY A 63 2.03 -8.78 1.78
CA GLY A 63 3.35 -9.23 2.19
C GLY A 63 4.46 -8.35 1.63
N ALA A 64 5.69 -8.60 2.09
CA ALA A 64 6.88 -7.97 1.55
C ALA A 64 7.93 -9.00 1.13
N TYR A 65 8.68 -8.65 0.09
CA TYR A 65 9.56 -9.56 -0.62
C TYR A 65 10.89 -8.86 -0.92
N SER A 66 12.00 -9.51 -0.60
CA SER A 66 13.33 -8.99 -0.94
C SER A 66 13.69 -9.31 -2.38
N LEU A 67 14.05 -8.30 -3.19
CA LEU A 67 14.70 -8.44 -4.48
C LEU A 67 16.05 -7.76 -4.45
N LYS A 68 17.10 -8.56 -4.23
CA LYS A 68 18.48 -8.09 -3.97
C LYS A 68 18.49 -7.12 -2.78
N GLU A 69 18.88 -5.86 -3.00
CA GLU A 69 18.98 -4.82 -1.97
C GLU A 69 17.68 -4.01 -1.81
N ARG A 70 16.61 -4.42 -2.50
CA ARG A 70 15.32 -3.74 -2.51
C ARG A 70 14.26 -4.59 -1.82
N TRP A 71 13.25 -3.92 -1.28
CA TRP A 71 12.06 -4.56 -0.76
C TRP A 71 10.85 -4.18 -1.59
N ILE A 72 10.00 -5.16 -1.88
CA ILE A 72 8.73 -4.98 -2.55
C ILE A 72 7.62 -5.27 -1.56
N ALA A 73 6.78 -4.28 -1.27
CA ALA A 73 5.51 -4.49 -0.60
C ALA A 73 4.41 -4.72 -1.64
N LEU A 74 3.63 -5.78 -1.44
CA LEU A 74 2.43 -6.07 -2.23
C LEU A 74 1.19 -5.67 -1.44
N PHE A 75 0.33 -4.88 -2.06
CA PHE A 75 -0.95 -4.49 -1.52
C PHE A 75 -2.10 -5.07 -2.34
N GLN A 76 -3.18 -5.41 -1.64
CA GLN A 76 -4.46 -5.78 -2.23
C GLN A 76 -5.48 -4.67 -1.92
N ALA A 77 -6.06 -4.09 -2.95
CA ALA A 77 -7.16 -3.15 -2.89
C ALA A 77 -8.48 -3.89 -3.13
N ASP A 78 -9.41 -3.79 -2.17
CA ASP A 78 -10.82 -4.12 -2.37
C ASP A 78 -11.58 -2.85 -2.72
N THR A 79 -11.97 -2.72 -3.98
CA THR A 79 -12.67 -1.56 -4.53
C THR A 79 -14.17 -1.56 -4.25
N GLY A 80 -14.73 -2.65 -3.71
CA GLY A 80 -16.18 -2.81 -3.58
C GLY A 80 -16.94 -2.90 -4.92
N ALA A 81 -16.23 -2.94 -6.05
CA ALA A 81 -16.85 -3.05 -7.36
C ALA A 81 -17.48 -4.45 -7.55
N LYS A 82 -18.70 -4.48 -8.09
CA LYS A 82 -19.48 -5.73 -8.26
C LYS A 82 -18.80 -6.76 -9.16
N ASP A 83 -18.19 -6.31 -10.25
CA ASP A 83 -17.66 -7.21 -11.28
C ASP A 83 -16.16 -7.50 -11.11
N CYS A 84 -15.42 -6.61 -10.47
CA CYS A 84 -13.97 -6.73 -10.30
C CYS A 84 -13.48 -6.06 -9.02
N PRO A 85 -13.80 -6.63 -7.84
CA PRO A 85 -13.55 -5.96 -6.57
C PRO A 85 -12.05 -5.85 -6.29
N THR A 86 -11.26 -6.84 -6.68
CA THR A 86 -9.87 -6.95 -6.23
C THR A 86 -8.86 -6.46 -7.25
N ARG A 87 -7.98 -5.55 -6.81
CA ARG A 87 -6.78 -5.11 -7.53
C ARG A 87 -5.56 -5.19 -6.63
N PHE A 88 -4.39 -5.18 -7.23
CA PHE A 88 -3.11 -5.21 -6.53
C PHE A 88 -2.24 -4.03 -6.95
N ARG A 89 -1.36 -3.62 -6.04
CA ARG A 89 -0.31 -2.63 -6.30
C ARG A 89 0.98 -3.06 -5.64
N ILE A 90 2.09 -2.73 -6.27
CA ILE A 90 3.44 -2.95 -5.75
C ILE A 90 4.02 -1.61 -5.32
N LEU A 91 4.69 -1.60 -4.17
CA LEU A 91 5.58 -0.53 -3.73
C LEU A 91 7.00 -1.09 -3.60
N GLU A 92 7.92 -0.61 -4.44
CA GLU A 92 9.35 -0.85 -4.31
C GLU A 92 9.97 0.19 -3.39
N VAL A 93 10.73 -0.27 -2.40
CA VAL A 93 11.53 0.55 -1.47
C VAL A 93 12.97 0.03 -1.44
N GLY A 94 13.92 0.88 -1.01
CA GLY A 94 15.35 0.56 -1.01
C GLY A 94 16.11 1.03 -2.26
N GLY A 95 15.41 1.46 -3.32
CA GLY A 95 15.99 2.29 -4.38
C GLY A 95 16.19 3.76 -3.96
N PRO A 96 16.71 4.62 -4.86
CA PRO A 96 16.91 6.05 -4.55
C PRO A 96 15.61 6.79 -4.20
N GLN A 97 14.48 6.30 -4.69
CA GLN A 97 13.15 6.75 -4.32
C GLN A 97 12.17 5.57 -4.32
N PRO A 98 11.12 5.59 -3.46
CA PRO A 98 10.05 4.61 -3.52
C PRO A 98 9.31 4.67 -4.86
N VAL A 99 8.94 3.52 -5.42
CA VAL A 99 8.24 3.43 -6.72
C VAL A 99 6.96 2.61 -6.55
N VAL A 100 5.83 3.18 -6.98
CA VAL A 100 4.52 2.53 -6.92
C VAL A 100 4.10 2.11 -8.32
N SER A 101 3.63 0.87 -8.47
CA SER A 101 3.13 0.38 -9.75
C SER A 101 1.74 0.94 -10.09
N TYR A 102 1.38 0.90 -11.37
CA TYR A 102 -0.03 0.93 -11.75
C TYR A 102 -0.78 -0.25 -11.11
N PRO A 103 -2.09 -0.10 -10.85
CA PRO A 103 -2.91 -1.20 -10.37
C PRO A 103 -3.00 -2.33 -11.40
N PHE A 104 -3.02 -3.57 -10.93
CA PHE A 104 -3.10 -4.78 -11.76
C PHE A 104 -3.97 -5.86 -11.08
N GLY A 105 -4.24 -6.95 -11.77
CA GLY A 105 -4.97 -8.10 -11.22
C GLY A 105 -6.05 -8.65 -12.14
N SER A 106 -6.61 -9.81 -11.76
CA SER A 106 -7.63 -10.55 -12.53
C SER A 106 -9.03 -10.45 -11.93
N CYS A 107 -9.25 -9.61 -10.90
CA CYS A 107 -10.42 -9.61 -10.01
C CYS A 107 -10.45 -10.74 -8.96
N SER A 108 -9.48 -11.67 -8.98
CA SER A 108 -9.31 -12.64 -7.89
C SER A 108 -8.43 -12.08 -6.78
N ASP A 109 -8.72 -12.46 -5.54
CA ASP A 109 -7.90 -12.21 -4.35
C ASP A 109 -6.89 -13.34 -4.06
N ALA A 110 -6.96 -14.45 -4.77
CA ALA A 110 -6.08 -15.62 -4.61
C ALA A 110 -4.73 -15.42 -5.31
N ALA A 111 -4.02 -14.35 -4.96
CA ALA A 111 -2.70 -14.06 -5.49
C ALA A 111 -1.62 -15.00 -4.91
N GLN A 112 -0.76 -15.47 -5.80
CA GLN A 112 0.44 -16.23 -5.49
C GLN A 112 1.64 -15.42 -5.98
N VAL A 113 2.68 -15.34 -5.15
CA VAL A 113 3.90 -14.61 -5.47
C VAL A 113 5.05 -15.59 -5.65
N THR A 114 5.75 -15.45 -6.76
CA THR A 114 7.02 -16.15 -7.01
C THR A 114 8.11 -15.13 -7.30
N ILE A 115 9.33 -15.42 -6.87
CA ILE A 115 10.49 -14.59 -7.11
C ILE A 115 11.50 -15.46 -7.82
N ASP A 116 11.94 -15.00 -8.98
CA ASP A 116 13.06 -15.61 -9.69
C ASP A 116 14.04 -14.52 -10.13
N ASN A 117 15.32 -14.71 -9.78
CA ASN A 117 16.40 -13.77 -10.01
C ASN A 117 16.10 -12.36 -9.45
N ASP A 118 15.68 -11.44 -10.31
CA ASP A 118 15.40 -10.01 -10.02
C ASP A 118 14.02 -9.62 -10.55
N MET A 119 13.11 -10.60 -10.57
CA MET A 119 11.76 -10.47 -11.09
C MET A 119 10.78 -11.10 -10.09
N LEU A 120 9.78 -10.32 -9.71
CA LEU A 120 8.65 -10.79 -8.93
C LEU A 120 7.50 -11.07 -9.88
N THR A 121 6.90 -12.26 -9.78
CA THR A 121 5.71 -12.63 -10.55
C THR A 121 4.54 -12.80 -9.59
N VAL A 122 3.46 -12.07 -9.85
CA VAL A 122 2.18 -12.26 -9.17
C VAL A 122 1.25 -12.99 -10.12
N SER A 123 0.82 -14.19 -9.76
CA SER A 123 -0.16 -14.98 -10.50
C SER A 123 -1.44 -15.17 -9.71
N MET A 124 -2.57 -15.23 -10.39
CA MET A 124 -3.89 -15.39 -9.77
C MET A 124 -4.86 -16.00 -10.77
N PRO A 125 -5.87 -16.76 -10.31
CA PRO A 125 -6.85 -17.33 -11.20
C PRO A 125 -7.69 -16.22 -11.84
N GLN A 126 -8.11 -16.45 -13.08
CA GLN A 126 -9.11 -15.62 -13.75
C GLN A 126 -10.50 -16.11 -13.35
N PRO A 127 -11.41 -15.21 -12.96
CA PRO A 127 -12.81 -15.54 -12.78
C PRO A 127 -13.39 -16.21 -14.04
N ALA A 128 -14.41 -17.05 -13.86
CA ALA A 128 -15.07 -17.80 -14.93
C ALA A 128 -14.18 -18.83 -15.67
N GLY A 129 -13.08 -19.29 -15.06
CA GLY A 129 -12.34 -20.47 -15.53
C GLY A 129 -11.32 -20.21 -16.64
N GLY A 130 -10.86 -18.97 -16.80
CA GLY A 130 -9.84 -18.59 -17.80
C GLY A 130 -8.42 -19.10 -17.53
N GLY A 131 -8.21 -19.96 -16.53
CA GLY A 131 -6.89 -20.34 -16.04
C GLY A 131 -6.27 -19.24 -15.16
N ASP A 132 -4.95 -19.13 -15.15
CA ASP A 132 -4.22 -18.12 -14.37
C ASP A 132 -3.75 -16.97 -15.25
N ALA A 133 -3.91 -15.75 -14.75
CA ALA A 133 -3.24 -14.56 -15.26
C ALA A 133 -2.01 -14.24 -14.42
N ALA A 134 -0.98 -13.66 -15.03
CA ALA A 134 0.26 -13.35 -14.35
C ALA A 134 0.81 -11.97 -14.73
N TRP A 135 1.44 -11.32 -13.77
CA TRP A 135 2.13 -10.03 -13.93
C TRP A 135 3.54 -10.13 -13.39
N THR A 136 4.51 -9.67 -14.17
CA THR A 136 5.90 -9.57 -13.74
C THR A 136 6.26 -8.13 -13.40
N TYR A 137 6.90 -7.97 -12.25
CA TYR A 137 7.49 -6.73 -11.80
C TYR A 137 9.00 -6.79 -11.88
N ARG A 138 9.60 -5.79 -12.56
CA ARG A 138 11.04 -5.62 -12.65
C ARG A 138 11.38 -4.15 -12.87
N ASN A 139 12.27 -3.61 -12.03
CA ASN A 139 12.82 -2.25 -12.17
C ASN A 139 11.73 -1.17 -12.32
N GLY A 140 10.80 -1.10 -11.37
CA GLY A 140 9.73 -0.11 -11.42
C GLY A 140 8.60 -0.40 -12.40
N LYS A 141 8.71 -1.44 -13.24
CA LYS A 141 7.74 -1.74 -14.30
C LYS A 141 6.96 -3.00 -13.99
N ILE A 142 5.64 -2.90 -14.05
CA ILE A 142 4.70 -4.02 -14.00
C ILE A 142 4.18 -4.29 -15.42
N GLY A 143 4.08 -5.56 -15.81
CA GLY A 143 3.54 -5.96 -17.10
C GLY A 143 2.85 -7.31 -17.03
N ARG A 144 1.74 -7.47 -17.75
CA ARG A 144 1.05 -8.75 -17.87
C ARG A 144 1.89 -9.69 -18.74
N THR A 145 2.11 -10.91 -18.28
CA THR A 145 2.90 -11.94 -18.98
C THR A 145 2.11 -13.18 -19.34
N LYS A 146 0.92 -13.36 -18.75
CA LYS A 146 -0.06 -14.40 -19.09
C LYS A 146 -1.47 -13.85 -18.90
#